data_AF-A0A915JYZ6-F1
#
_entry.id   AF-A0A915JYZ6-F1
#
_cell.length_a   1.000
_cell.length_b   1.000
_cell.length_c   1.000
_cell.angle_alpha   90.00
_cell.angle_beta   90.00
_cell.angle_gamma   90.00
#
_symmetry.space_group_name_H-M   'P 1'
#
loop_
_entity.id
_entity.type
_entity.pdbx_description
1 polymer ?
#
loop_
_entity_poly.entity_id
_entity_poly.type
_entity_poly.pdbx_seq_one_letter_code
_entity_poly.pdbx_strand_id
1 'polypeptide(L)'
;MVESSATASEALLITLKSISMVIVVEHEGSQSALLRNSIELIQSSENWSHRQKLSNNVTKSPRSPSAIKEALLSWCQAKTRGYKNVAITNFSSSWADGMAFCALIHHFYPESFNFDELDAKNRAQNLKLAFETADKKADIMPLLEVEDMLAMGDKPDWKCIFTYVQCIYRQLRNQD
;
A
#
# COMPACT_ATOMS: atom_id res chain seq x y z
N MET A 1 -36.61 -17.93 -18.69
CA MET A 1 -35.53 -18.72 -18.07
C MET A 1 -34.40 -18.74 -19.09
N VAL A 2 -33.32 -17.97 -18.94
CA VAL A 2 -32.24 -18.13 -17.96
C VAL A 2 -31.71 -16.74 -17.50
N GLU A 3 -31.00 -16.76 -16.39
CA GLU A 3 -30.80 -15.74 -15.35
C GLU A 3 -30.00 -14.47 -15.67
N SER A 4 -30.29 -13.48 -14.82
CA SER A 4 -29.62 -12.20 -14.60
C SER A 4 -28.14 -12.38 -14.22
N SER A 5 -27.23 -11.94 -15.10
CA SER A 5 -25.81 -11.77 -14.80
C SER A 5 -25.60 -10.38 -14.18
N ALA A 6 -25.83 -10.24 -12.88
CA ALA A 6 -25.30 -9.10 -12.14
C ALA A 6 -23.77 -9.12 -12.24
N THR A 7 -23.18 -8.09 -12.84
CA THR A 7 -21.72 -8.03 -12.99
C THR A 7 -21.07 -7.84 -11.62
N ALA A 8 -19.88 -8.39 -11.40
CA ALA A 8 -19.14 -8.28 -10.13
C ALA A 8 -18.96 -6.83 -9.62
N SER A 9 -19.10 -5.84 -10.51
CA SER A 9 -19.07 -4.41 -10.17
C SER A 9 -20.33 -3.93 -9.44
N GLU A 10 -21.50 -4.50 -9.71
CA GLU A 10 -22.75 -4.14 -9.03
C GLU A 10 -22.77 -4.71 -7.60
N ALA A 11 -22.25 -5.92 -7.42
CA ALA A 11 -22.08 -6.52 -6.09
C ALA A 11 -21.13 -5.69 -5.21
N LEU A 12 -19.98 -5.25 -5.76
CA LEU A 12 -19.02 -4.38 -5.05
C LEU A 12 -19.60 -3.01 -4.69
N LEU A 13 -20.38 -2.41 -5.59
CA LEU A 13 -21.09 -1.15 -5.32
C LEU A 13 -22.17 -1.30 -4.24
N ILE A 14 -22.89 -2.42 -4.22
CA ILE A 14 -23.87 -2.70 -3.17
C ILE A 14 -23.17 -2.93 -1.83
N THR A 15 -22.07 -3.71 -1.79
CA THR A 15 -21.28 -3.93 -0.57
C THR A 15 -20.66 -2.64 -0.04
N LEU A 16 -20.11 -1.77 -0.90
CA LEU A 16 -19.57 -0.47 -0.50
C LEU A 16 -20.66 0.49 -0.03
N LYS A 17 -21.84 0.48 -0.66
CA LYS A 17 -23.00 1.25 -0.19
C LYS A 17 -23.50 0.74 1.16
N SER A 18 -23.53 -0.57 1.39
CA SER A 18 -23.90 -1.16 2.68
C SER A 18 -22.91 -0.84 3.78
N ILE A 19 -21.59 -0.84 3.48
CA ILE A 19 -20.56 -0.46 4.44
C ILE A 19 -20.65 1.05 4.78
N SER A 20 -20.98 1.90 3.81
CA SER A 20 -21.14 3.33 4.04
C SER A 20 -22.41 3.71 4.82
N MET A 21 -23.42 2.84 4.84
CA MET A 21 -24.68 3.07 5.59
C MET A 21 -24.56 2.70 7.07
N VAL A 22 -23.57 1.86 7.44
CA VAL A 22 -23.35 1.41 8.83
C VAL A 22 -22.69 2.47 9.72
N ILE A 23 -22.12 3.53 9.14
CA ILE A 23 -21.50 4.63 9.92
C ILE A 23 -22.54 5.66 10.39
N VAL A 24 -23.81 5.55 9.97
CA VAL A 24 -24.88 6.50 10.33
C VAL A 24 -25.75 5.94 11.45
N VAL A 25 -25.21 5.77 12.66
CA VAL A 25 -26.02 5.63 13.88
C VAL A 25 -25.35 6.38 15.04
N GLU A 26 -26.04 7.41 15.54
CA GLU A 26 -25.79 8.26 16.72
C GLU A 26 -24.59 9.22 16.64
N HIS A 27 -24.69 10.54 16.85
CA HIS A 27 -25.59 11.35 17.68
C HIS A 27 -25.75 12.75 17.04
N GLU A 28 -26.94 13.34 17.20
CA GLU A 28 -27.36 14.65 16.70
C GLU A 28 -26.44 15.79 17.16
N GLY A 29 -26.03 16.66 16.23
CA GLY A 29 -25.40 17.96 16.52
C GLY A 29 -24.36 18.41 15.48
N SER A 30 -24.72 19.37 14.64
CA SER A 30 -23.88 20.06 13.62
C SER A 30 -23.68 19.37 12.25
N GLN A 31 -24.74 19.27 11.44
CA GLN A 31 -24.64 18.87 10.02
C GLN A 31 -24.96 20.00 9.01
N SER A 32 -24.28 21.15 9.07
CA SER A 32 -24.43 22.18 8.01
C SER A 32 -23.24 22.30 7.05
N ALA A 33 -22.07 21.72 7.38
CA ALA A 33 -20.87 21.72 6.54
C ALA A 33 -20.66 20.37 5.82
N LEU A 34 -20.91 19.24 6.48
CA LEU A 34 -20.71 17.90 5.90
C LEU A 34 -21.76 17.53 4.85
N LEU A 35 -23.00 18.04 4.96
CA LEU A 35 -24.03 17.89 3.93
C LEU A 35 -23.70 18.69 2.67
N ARG A 36 -23.05 19.86 2.78
CA ARG A 36 -22.62 20.66 1.62
C ARG A 36 -21.48 19.97 0.86
N ASN A 37 -20.47 19.46 1.57
CA ASN A 37 -19.40 18.67 0.95
C ASN A 37 -19.93 17.40 0.28
N SER A 38 -20.94 16.76 0.88
CA SER A 38 -21.58 15.58 0.28
C SER A 38 -22.32 15.90 -1.03
N ILE A 39 -23.00 17.06 -1.12
CA ILE A 39 -23.68 17.50 -2.35
C ILE A 39 -22.68 17.90 -3.45
N GLU A 40 -21.57 18.57 -3.12
CA GLU A 40 -20.50 18.86 -4.08
C GLU A 40 -19.83 17.58 -4.62
N LEU A 41 -19.63 16.57 -3.77
CA LEU A 41 -19.09 15.27 -4.19
C LEU A 41 -20.04 14.51 -5.13
N ILE A 42 -21.36 14.64 -4.93
CA ILE A 42 -22.38 14.05 -5.79
C ILE A 42 -22.44 14.76 -7.15
N GLN A 43 -22.43 16.10 -7.17
CA GLN A 43 -22.40 16.88 -8.42
C GLN A 43 -21.06 16.71 -9.19
N SER A 44 -19.96 16.50 -8.48
CA SER A 44 -18.66 16.15 -9.06
C SER A 44 -18.68 14.75 -9.71
N SER A 45 -19.47 13.82 -9.17
CA SER A 45 -19.65 12.47 -9.73
C SER A 45 -20.44 12.46 -11.04
N GLU A 46 -21.40 13.37 -11.22
CA GLU A 46 -22.13 13.53 -12.50
C GLU A 46 -21.24 14.17 -13.57
N ASN A 47 -20.36 15.10 -13.17
CA ASN A 47 -19.34 15.68 -14.05
C ASN A 47 -18.24 14.70 -14.47
N TRP A 48 -18.00 13.64 -13.70
CA TRP A 48 -17.10 12.54 -14.08
C TRP A 48 -17.62 11.77 -15.31
N SER A 49 -18.94 11.58 -15.41
CA SER A 49 -19.57 10.87 -16.53
C SER A 49 -19.46 11.61 -17.86
N HIS A 50 -19.41 12.94 -17.85
CA HIS A 50 -19.19 13.76 -19.05
C HIS A 50 -17.70 13.86 -19.44
N ARG A 51 -16.78 13.78 -18.48
CA ARG A 51 -15.33 13.93 -18.72
C ARG A 51 -14.68 12.68 -19.35
N GLN A 52 -15.37 11.53 -19.38
CA GLN A 52 -14.88 10.31 -20.02
C GLN A 52 -14.89 10.37 -21.56
N LYS A 53 -15.61 11.30 -22.19
CA LYS A 53 -15.69 11.40 -23.66
C LYS A 53 -14.58 12.21 -24.34
N LEU A 54 -13.61 12.75 -23.59
CA LEU A 54 -12.49 13.55 -24.14
C LEU A 54 -11.09 12.92 -23.96
N SER A 55 -10.99 11.64 -23.60
CA SER A 55 -9.68 10.97 -23.52
C SER A 55 -9.68 9.61 -24.22
N ASN A 56 -10.05 9.60 -25.50
CA ASN A 56 -9.74 8.49 -26.41
C ASN A 56 -8.28 8.60 -26.87
N ASN A 57 -7.37 7.94 -26.14
CA ASN A 57 -6.17 7.22 -26.65
C ASN A 57 -5.13 6.98 -25.54
N VAL A 58 -5.46 6.13 -24.55
CA VAL A 58 -4.46 5.26 -23.89
C VAL A 58 -5.18 3.96 -23.53
N THR A 59 -4.85 2.87 -24.20
CA THR A 59 -5.29 1.51 -23.85
C THR A 59 -4.69 1.10 -22.51
N LYS A 60 -5.33 1.43 -21.38
CA LYS A 60 -5.01 0.82 -20.09
C LYS A 60 -5.79 -0.48 -19.94
N SER A 61 -5.24 -1.56 -20.48
CA SER A 61 -5.61 -2.92 -20.10
C SER A 61 -5.59 -3.05 -18.56
N PRO A 62 -6.57 -3.72 -17.93
CA PRO A 62 -6.45 -4.08 -16.52
C PRO A 62 -5.17 -4.91 -16.35
N ARG A 63 -4.17 -4.33 -15.67
CA ARG A 63 -2.91 -5.03 -15.40
C ARG A 63 -3.25 -6.31 -14.63
N SER A 64 -2.81 -7.46 -15.14
CA SER A 64 -2.98 -8.74 -14.43
C SER A 64 -2.38 -8.64 -13.02
N PRO A 65 -2.84 -9.43 -12.04
CA PRO A 65 -2.25 -9.45 -10.70
C PRO A 65 -0.73 -9.64 -10.72
N SER A 66 -0.22 -10.45 -11.66
CA SER A 66 1.21 -10.64 -11.89
C SER A 66 1.91 -9.34 -12.34
N ALA A 67 1.32 -8.57 -13.25
CA ALA A 67 1.88 -7.30 -13.70
C ALA A 67 1.91 -6.24 -12.58
N ILE A 68 0.93 -6.26 -11.66
CA ILE A 68 0.94 -5.39 -10.47
C ILE A 68 2.09 -5.78 -9.53
N LYS A 69 2.26 -7.08 -9.30
CA LYS A 69 3.34 -7.61 -8.44
C LYS A 69 4.72 -7.26 -9.00
N GLU A 70 4.92 -7.41 -10.31
CA GLU A 70 6.19 -7.04 -10.95
C GLU A 70 6.45 -5.53 -10.94
N ALA A 71 5.43 -4.70 -11.17
CA ALA A 71 5.58 -3.26 -11.07
C ALA A 71 6.01 -2.81 -9.67
N LEU A 72 5.43 -3.41 -8.63
CA LEU A 72 5.83 -3.12 -7.25
C LEU A 72 7.26 -3.59 -6.96
N LEU A 73 7.62 -4.79 -7.42
CA LEU A 73 8.97 -5.32 -7.25
C LEU A 73 10.01 -4.41 -7.93
N SER A 74 9.72 -3.98 -9.15
CA SER A 74 10.56 -3.06 -9.92
C SER A 74 10.71 -1.70 -9.21
N TRP A 75 9.64 -1.19 -8.60
CA TRP A 75 9.72 0.03 -7.79
C TRP A 75 10.64 -0.16 -6.58
N CYS A 76 10.50 -1.24 -5.82
CA CYS A 76 11.40 -1.52 -4.68
C CYS A 76 12.87 -1.61 -5.13
N GLN A 77 13.14 -2.29 -6.24
CA GLN A 77 14.49 -2.41 -6.80
C GLN A 77 15.05 -1.05 -7.24
N ALA A 78 14.23 -0.19 -7.85
CA ALA A 78 14.64 1.14 -8.28
C ALA A 78 15.04 2.02 -7.08
N LYS A 79 14.28 1.95 -5.98
CA LYS A 79 14.52 2.75 -4.76
C LYS A 79 15.68 2.24 -3.92
N THR A 80 15.94 0.94 -3.97
CA THR A 80 17.06 0.32 -3.24
C THR A 80 18.31 0.14 -4.09
N ARG A 81 18.35 0.73 -5.30
CA ARG A 81 19.53 0.67 -6.16
C ARG A 81 20.72 1.37 -5.50
N GLY A 82 21.83 0.63 -5.36
CA GLY A 82 23.08 1.14 -4.78
C GLY A 82 23.29 0.78 -3.31
N TYR A 83 22.28 0.26 -2.62
CA TYR A 83 22.44 -0.28 -1.26
C TYR A 83 23.22 -1.59 -1.30
N LYS A 84 24.29 -1.66 -0.50
CA LYS A 84 25.11 -2.88 -0.39
C LYS A 84 24.31 -3.98 0.30
N ASN A 85 24.53 -5.21 -0.14
CA ASN A 85 23.91 -6.42 0.44
C ASN A 85 22.37 -6.44 0.37
N VAL A 86 21.75 -5.64 -0.51
CA VAL A 86 20.29 -5.65 -0.73
C VAL A 86 19.99 -6.09 -2.16
N ALA A 87 19.35 -7.26 -2.28
CA ALA A 87 18.90 -7.81 -3.56
C ALA A 87 17.44 -8.26 -3.44
N ILE A 88 16.52 -7.37 -3.86
CA ILE A 88 15.09 -7.63 -3.82
C ILE A 88 14.68 -8.38 -5.09
N THR A 89 14.43 -9.68 -4.97
CA THR A 89 14.02 -10.56 -6.10
C THR A 89 12.63 -11.15 -5.92
N ASN A 90 12.07 -11.05 -4.72
CA ASN A 90 10.77 -11.59 -4.36
C ASN A 90 10.16 -10.81 -3.18
N PHE A 91 8.96 -11.20 -2.75
CA PHE A 91 8.29 -10.66 -1.56
C PHE A 91 8.34 -11.65 -0.39
N SER A 92 9.42 -12.41 -0.22
CA SER A 92 9.57 -13.39 0.88
C SER A 92 11.00 -13.31 1.42
N SER A 93 11.89 -14.22 1.02
CA SER A 93 13.25 -14.31 1.54
C SER A 93 14.10 -13.06 1.37
N SER A 94 13.86 -12.24 0.33
CA SER A 94 14.56 -10.95 0.16
C SER A 94 14.28 -9.94 1.28
N TRP A 95 13.28 -10.18 2.12
CA TRP A 95 12.83 -9.27 3.18
C TRP A 95 13.04 -9.86 4.58
N ALA A 96 13.49 -11.12 4.68
CA ALA A 96 13.58 -11.85 5.93
C ALA A 96 14.53 -11.19 6.93
N ASP A 97 15.71 -10.75 6.49
CA ASP A 97 16.76 -10.14 7.33
C ASP A 97 16.51 -8.67 7.70
N GLY A 98 15.43 -8.08 7.20
CA GLY A 98 15.07 -6.67 7.42
C GLY A 98 15.86 -5.66 6.57
N MET A 99 16.92 -6.05 5.86
CA MET A 99 17.78 -5.12 5.12
C MET A 99 17.03 -4.42 3.98
N ALA A 100 16.16 -5.15 3.28
CA ALA A 100 15.32 -4.57 2.23
C ALA A 100 14.33 -3.52 2.78
N PHE A 101 13.77 -3.73 3.97
CA PHE A 101 12.92 -2.73 4.62
C PHE A 101 13.74 -1.51 5.03
N CYS A 102 14.89 -1.70 5.68
CA CYS A 102 15.79 -0.61 6.03
C CYS A 102 16.18 0.23 4.81
N ALA A 103 16.60 -0.41 3.72
CA ALA A 103 17.06 0.30 2.51
C ALA A 103 15.92 1.10 1.87
N LEU A 104 14.73 0.51 1.81
CA LEU A 104 13.58 1.18 1.22
C LEU A 104 13.15 2.41 2.03
N ILE A 105 13.10 2.32 3.36
CA ILE A 105 12.76 3.46 4.22
C ILE A 105 13.88 4.51 4.22
N HIS A 106 15.14 4.08 4.32
CA HIS A 106 16.30 4.96 4.29
C HIS A 106 16.41 5.75 2.98
N HIS A 107 15.94 5.21 1.85
CA HIS A 107 15.89 5.96 0.59
C HIS A 107 15.10 7.28 0.70
N PHE A 108 13.95 7.26 1.39
CA PHE A 108 13.11 8.44 1.58
C PHE A 108 13.52 9.27 2.80
N TYR A 109 14.14 8.63 3.80
CA TYR A 109 14.59 9.26 5.03
C TYR A 109 16.06 8.94 5.32
N PRO A 110 17.02 9.44 4.52
CA PRO A 110 18.44 9.10 4.68
C PRO A 110 19.00 9.57 6.02
N GLU A 111 18.42 10.59 6.62
CA GLU A 111 18.83 11.14 7.92
C GLU A 111 18.27 10.34 9.12
N SER A 112 17.53 9.26 8.89
CA SER A 112 16.85 8.52 9.97
C SER A 112 17.78 7.58 10.74
N PHE A 113 18.77 6.97 10.08
CA PHE A 113 19.77 6.09 10.68
C PHE A 113 20.92 5.85 9.68
N ASN A 114 22.08 5.39 10.16
CA ASN A 114 23.20 5.04 9.28
C ASN A 114 23.03 3.63 8.69
N PHE A 115 22.70 3.53 7.39
CA PHE A 115 22.54 2.22 6.75
C PHE A 115 23.83 1.40 6.67
N ASP A 116 24.99 2.04 6.49
CA ASP A 116 26.27 1.34 6.31
C ASP A 116 26.74 0.60 7.57
N GLU A 117 26.15 0.91 8.73
CA GLU A 117 26.41 0.22 10.02
C GLU A 117 25.53 -1.03 10.23
N LEU A 118 24.55 -1.28 9.36
CA LEU A 118 23.64 -2.42 9.49
C LEU A 118 24.28 -3.74 9.01
N ASP A 119 23.95 -4.83 9.68
CA ASP A 119 24.36 -6.19 9.33
C ASP A 119 23.11 -7.07 9.14
N ALA A 120 23.05 -7.82 8.04
CA ALA A 120 21.97 -8.77 7.74
C ALA A 120 21.78 -9.85 8.82
N LYS A 121 22.82 -10.14 9.61
CA LYS A 121 22.74 -11.06 10.76
C LYS A 121 21.86 -10.52 11.89
N ASN A 122 21.72 -9.21 12.00
CA ASN A 122 20.98 -8.54 13.07
C ASN A 122 19.49 -8.36 12.72
N ARG A 123 18.86 -9.45 12.24
CA ARG A 123 17.49 -9.45 11.70
C ARG A 123 16.47 -8.73 12.58
N ALA A 124 16.41 -9.06 13.87
CA ALA A 124 15.45 -8.46 14.80
C ALA A 124 15.61 -6.94 14.90
N GLN A 125 16.86 -6.47 14.95
CA GLN A 125 17.17 -5.05 15.05
C GLN A 125 16.82 -4.32 13.75
N ASN A 126 17.16 -4.90 12.60
CA ASN A 126 16.85 -4.32 11.29
C ASN A 126 15.33 -4.17 11.08
N LEU A 127 14.57 -5.24 11.35
CA LEU A 127 13.11 -5.22 11.25
C LEU A 127 12.49 -4.15 12.14
N LYS A 128 12.89 -4.13 13.42
CA LYS A 128 12.40 -3.15 14.39
C LYS A 128 12.72 -1.72 13.96
N LEU A 129 13.97 -1.46 13.57
CA LEU A 129 14.41 -0.16 13.11
C LEU A 129 13.59 0.33 11.90
N ALA A 130 13.40 -0.55 10.90
CA ALA A 130 12.65 -0.18 9.71
C ALA A 130 11.18 0.11 10.02
N PHE A 131 10.52 -0.72 10.84
CA PHE A 131 9.10 -0.56 11.16
C PHE A 131 8.84 0.67 12.03
N GLU A 132 9.67 0.90 13.06
CA GLU A 132 9.55 2.11 13.88
C GLU A 132 9.84 3.38 13.08
N THR A 133 10.80 3.35 12.16
CA THR A 133 11.11 4.50 11.32
C THR A 133 9.98 4.79 10.34
N ALA A 134 9.41 3.76 9.72
CA ALA A 134 8.26 3.88 8.83
C ALA A 134 7.05 4.50 9.54
N ASP A 135 6.75 4.05 10.75
CA ASP A 135 5.67 4.61 11.58
C ASP A 135 5.95 6.08 11.93
N LYS A 136 7.09 6.36 12.57
CA LYS A 136 7.42 7.69 13.09
C LYS A 136 7.65 8.76 12.02
N LYS A 137 8.16 8.39 10.84
CA LYS A 137 8.57 9.36 9.79
C LYS A 137 7.57 9.45 8.64
N ALA A 138 6.89 8.35 8.33
CA ALA A 138 6.00 8.28 7.18
C ALA A 138 4.53 8.04 7.54
N ASP A 139 4.20 7.88 8.83
CA ASP A 139 2.85 7.56 9.31
C ASP A 139 2.35 6.23 8.70
N ILE A 140 3.26 5.26 8.56
CA ILE A 140 2.96 3.93 8.03
C ILE A 140 2.74 2.98 9.20
N MET A 141 1.47 2.64 9.45
CA MET A 141 1.11 1.66 10.47
C MET A 141 1.84 0.31 10.21
N PRO A 142 2.53 -0.25 11.22
CA PRO A 142 3.20 -1.53 11.10
C PRO A 142 2.17 -2.65 10.96
N LEU A 143 2.13 -3.32 9.81
CA LEU A 143 1.25 -4.49 9.57
C LEU A 143 1.91 -5.82 9.95
N LEU A 144 3.21 -5.79 10.25
CA LEU A 144 4.01 -6.95 10.59
C LEU A 144 4.65 -6.71 11.96
N GLU A 145 4.59 -7.71 12.82
CA GLU A 145 5.32 -7.72 14.09
C GLU A 145 6.72 -8.33 13.89
N VAL A 146 7.68 -7.86 14.69
CA VAL A 146 9.08 -8.32 14.59
C VAL A 146 9.16 -9.79 14.99
N GLU A 147 8.47 -10.15 16.06
CA GLU A 147 8.39 -11.48 16.64
C GLU A 147 7.84 -12.50 15.63
N ASP A 148 6.74 -12.15 14.96
CA ASP A 148 6.15 -12.97 13.90
C ASP A 148 7.09 -13.15 12.71
N MET A 149 7.75 -12.06 12.30
CA MET A 149 8.75 -12.10 11.25
C MET A 149 9.92 -13.02 11.63
N LEU A 150 10.38 -13.01 12.88
CA LEU A 150 11.44 -13.90 13.35
C LEU A 150 10.96 -15.36 13.38
N ALA A 151 9.75 -15.62 13.87
CA ALA A 151 9.16 -16.95 13.93
C ALA A 151 9.01 -17.60 12.54
N MET A 152 8.72 -16.78 11.51
CA MET A 152 8.63 -17.24 10.12
C MET A 152 9.99 -17.64 9.49
N GLY A 153 11.12 -17.31 10.10
CA GLY A 153 12.44 -17.69 9.59
C GLY A 153 12.73 -17.12 8.19
N ASP A 154 13.59 -17.76 7.40
CA ASP A 154 14.15 -17.17 6.16
C ASP A 154 13.15 -17.05 4.99
N LYS A 155 11.92 -17.54 5.16
CA LYS A 155 10.90 -17.59 4.11
C LYS A 155 9.54 -17.14 4.65
N PRO A 156 9.38 -15.85 5.02
CA PRO A 156 8.11 -15.32 5.48
C PRO A 156 7.01 -15.43 4.40
N ASP A 157 5.74 -15.49 4.81
CA ASP A 157 4.61 -15.57 3.87
C ASP A 157 4.63 -14.35 2.95
N TRP A 158 4.70 -14.61 1.66
CA TRP A 158 4.87 -13.56 0.68
C TRP A 158 3.68 -12.62 0.57
N LYS A 159 2.47 -13.04 0.97
CA LYS A 159 1.28 -12.19 0.96
C LYS A 159 1.35 -11.15 2.07
N CYS A 160 1.86 -11.51 3.25
CA CYS A 160 2.03 -10.58 4.36
C CYS A 160 3.05 -9.49 4.00
N ILE A 161 4.21 -9.89 3.47
CA ILE A 161 5.23 -8.96 3.00
C ILE A 161 4.70 -8.09 1.85
N PHE A 162 4.06 -8.68 0.85
CA PHE A 162 3.51 -7.95 -0.29
C PHE A 162 2.48 -6.90 0.15
N THR A 163 1.58 -7.26 1.07
CA THR A 163 0.56 -6.34 1.60
C THR A 163 1.20 -5.17 2.35
N TYR A 164 2.23 -5.44 3.16
CA TYR A 164 2.93 -4.37 3.87
C TYR A 164 3.71 -3.45 2.92
N VAL A 165 4.40 -4.01 1.94
CA VAL A 165 5.13 -3.21 0.93
C VAL A 165 4.17 -2.39 0.05
N GLN A 166 2.96 -2.89 -0.22
CA GLN A 166 1.91 -2.09 -0.87
C GLN A 166 1.48 -0.87 -0.02
N CYS A 167 1.41 -1.02 1.30
CA CYS A 167 1.13 0.08 2.21
C CYS A 167 2.24 1.14 2.12
N ILE A 168 3.50 0.72 2.20
CA ILE A 168 4.68 1.58 2.06
C ILE A 168 4.66 2.31 0.70
N TYR A 169 4.44 1.59 -0.39
CA TYR A 169 4.35 2.16 -1.73
C TYR A 169 3.25 3.23 -1.83
N ARG A 170 2.06 2.97 -1.29
CA ARG A 170 0.95 3.94 -1.34
C ARG A 170 1.32 5.25 -0.65
N GLN A 171 2.05 5.17 0.46
CA GLN A 171 2.44 6.34 1.25
C GLN A 171 3.62 7.11 0.65
N LEU A 172 4.61 6.40 0.07
CA LEU A 172 5.89 6.99 -0.32
C LEU A 172 6.03 7.29 -1.82
N ARG A 173 5.22 6.68 -2.70
CA ARG A 173 5.37 6.82 -4.16
C ARG A 173 5.29 8.25 -4.72
N ASN A 174 4.75 9.19 -3.93
CA ASN A 174 4.59 10.59 -4.32
C ASN A 174 5.67 11.51 -3.70
N GLN A 175 6.62 10.94 -2.95
CA GLN A 175 7.66 11.69 -2.23
C GLN A 175 9.01 11.71 -2.98
N ASP A 176 8.99 11.36 -4.26
CA ASP A 176 10.15 11.41 -5.17
C ASP A 176 10.35 12.80 -5.78
#